data_AF-A0A3M2RE10-F1
#
_entry.id   AF-A0A3M2RE10-F1
#
_cell.length_a   1.000
_cell.length_b   1.000
_cell.length_c   1.000
_cell.angle_alpha   90.00
_cell.angle_beta   90.00
_cell.angle_gamma   90.00
#
_symmetry.space_group_name_H-M   'P 1'
#
loop_
_entity.id
_entity.type
_entity.pdbx_description
1 polymer ?
#
loop_
_entity_poly.entity_id
_entity_poly.type
_entity_poly.pdbx_seq_one_letter_code
_entity_poly.pdbx_strand_id
1 'polypeptide(L)'
;MRSDGKNSESESDMLMATGFTRVIRKEAEGLKLVILTVKQDLPDNSAILQVVSGILKVSFVEQRDRICELKYQYNNNAVVVPRLRVAPHYERWSQGKTAQSGGAAVTEEIALVPKRLLKLEVEVPGLLSSMRFTDDGPKTPLGTHEVEVQAKTYGVNSNRVEMAMGHLSEDQTNGPTWVSEWAGLITAVGTGLSDQWKGSDLELTRRLPSSMSFTDASAALLAYTTAWLVLNAVARLTPGQTVLVHSAETATGQAAVIIAQLLGADVFATVKDAQAKKLVVETLGVAESKVYSSQHTNYKQGVLRQTAGQGVHVVLNSLDDSHLQDSWDSLAPFGTFVELREGHKSSIHALDGKNATFTSLGLGLLIRQRPGINGKAMDKVIDLINGGKISSIQAKLVKFLEVNDGAIVRATMPKPTELTIMADATYVLAAHRAKHIVALNRSGTTGCAQDLVALEAEFEKHGAKLYKPACDVTDEARVRQMATWCAANLPPVRGIIQSAASFVDKVLENMTGQNFNQGVRPRRDGTLNVYNTFASDQLEHVVLLSSAAGVLGGKGQTHYNTGNAFQEGFGLQEVAEQVTSGLKTHFTAILSCFSYGG
;
A
#
# COMPACT_ATOMS: atom_id res chain seq x y z
N MET A 1 21.76 -37.21 -3.00
CA MET A 1 21.67 -38.25 -4.04
C MET A 1 20.20 -38.43 -4.37
N ARG A 2 19.87 -38.42 -5.65
CA ARG A 2 18.57 -38.82 -6.16
C ARG A 2 18.31 -40.30 -5.83
N SER A 3 17.06 -40.74 -5.88
CA SER A 3 16.69 -42.17 -5.69
C SER A 3 17.35 -43.11 -6.72
N ASP A 4 17.85 -42.56 -7.82
CA ASP A 4 18.62 -43.24 -8.87
C ASP A 4 20.15 -43.20 -8.67
N GLY A 5 20.63 -42.70 -7.53
CA GLY A 5 22.06 -42.66 -7.19
C GLY A 5 22.86 -41.52 -7.85
N LYS A 6 22.24 -40.63 -8.64
CA LYS A 6 22.94 -39.48 -9.24
C LYS A 6 23.03 -38.27 -8.29
N ASN A 7 23.98 -37.38 -8.56
CA ASN A 7 24.05 -36.06 -7.93
C ASN A 7 22.82 -35.23 -8.31
N SER A 8 22.36 -34.39 -7.39
CA SER A 8 21.19 -33.54 -7.62
C SER A 8 21.59 -32.23 -8.28
N GLU A 9 20.89 -31.84 -9.34
CA GLU A 9 20.92 -30.50 -9.94
C GLU A 9 19.92 -29.54 -9.26
N SER A 10 19.07 -30.04 -8.37
CA SER A 10 18.02 -29.28 -7.69
C SER A 10 18.37 -28.95 -6.24
N GLU A 11 18.18 -27.69 -5.86
CA GLU A 11 18.39 -27.17 -4.50
C GLU A 11 17.49 -27.87 -3.47
N SER A 12 16.25 -28.20 -3.83
CA SER A 12 15.30 -28.88 -2.94
C SER A 12 15.76 -30.30 -2.58
N ASP A 13 16.29 -31.03 -3.55
CA ASP A 13 16.92 -32.34 -3.36
C ASP A 13 18.20 -32.26 -2.52
N MET A 14 18.94 -31.13 -2.55
CA MET A 14 20.11 -30.92 -1.67
C MET A 14 19.69 -30.69 -0.22
N LEU A 15 18.56 -30.03 0.03
CA LEU A 15 18.04 -29.82 1.39
C LEU A 15 17.56 -31.11 2.06
N MET A 16 17.25 -32.16 1.30
CA MET A 16 16.98 -33.50 1.85
C MET A 16 18.11 -33.98 2.79
N ALA A 17 19.38 -33.71 2.44
CA ALA A 17 20.51 -34.04 3.30
C ALA A 17 20.46 -33.29 4.65
N THR A 18 19.95 -32.05 4.65
CA THR A 18 19.74 -31.30 5.89
C THR A 18 18.69 -31.98 6.78
N GLY A 19 17.54 -32.37 6.21
CA GLY A 19 16.49 -33.08 6.95
C GLY A 19 16.97 -34.41 7.51
N PHE A 20 17.69 -35.18 6.68
CA PHE A 20 18.28 -36.47 7.06
C PHE A 20 19.23 -36.35 8.25
N THR A 21 20.22 -35.45 8.15
CA THR A 21 21.26 -35.30 9.17
C THR A 21 20.76 -34.68 10.48
N ARG A 22 19.70 -33.88 10.47
CA ARG A 22 19.02 -33.39 11.69
C ARG A 22 18.57 -34.54 12.58
N VAL A 23 18.03 -35.61 11.98
CA VAL A 23 17.58 -36.79 12.73
C VAL A 23 18.77 -37.61 13.23
N ILE A 24 19.78 -37.85 12.38
CA ILE A 24 20.96 -38.61 12.78
C ILE A 24 21.64 -38.01 14.02
N ARG A 25 21.81 -36.68 14.05
CA ARG A 25 22.41 -35.99 15.20
C ARG A 25 21.63 -36.20 16.50
N LYS A 26 20.32 -36.49 16.42
CA LYS A 26 19.49 -36.78 17.58
C LYS A 26 19.50 -38.25 17.97
N GLU A 27 19.71 -39.16 17.02
CA GLU A 27 19.72 -40.61 17.26
C GLU A 27 21.10 -41.12 17.69
N ALA A 28 22.16 -40.59 17.10
CA ALA A 28 23.55 -40.96 17.41
C ALA A 28 24.15 -39.97 18.40
N GLU A 29 24.03 -40.27 19.70
CA GLU A 29 24.67 -39.48 20.76
C GLU A 29 26.19 -39.45 20.56
N GLY A 30 26.78 -38.26 20.58
CA GLY A 30 28.22 -38.05 20.34
C GLY A 30 28.63 -37.91 18.87
N LEU A 31 27.73 -38.12 17.90
CA LEU A 31 28.06 -37.90 16.49
C LEU A 31 28.16 -36.40 16.16
N LYS A 32 29.38 -35.93 15.91
CA LYS A 32 29.62 -34.58 15.40
C LYS A 32 29.57 -34.53 13.87
N LEU A 33 28.37 -34.34 13.35
CA LEU A 33 28.13 -34.19 11.91
C LEU A 33 27.91 -32.71 11.59
N VAL A 34 28.68 -32.12 10.66
CA VAL A 34 28.55 -30.72 10.21
C VAL A 34 28.15 -30.70 8.74
N ILE A 35 27.21 -29.83 8.36
CA ILE A 35 26.80 -29.63 6.97
C ILE A 35 27.24 -28.25 6.49
N LEU A 36 27.85 -28.23 5.30
CA LEU A 36 28.04 -27.03 4.50
C LEU A 36 27.18 -27.16 3.23
N THR A 37 26.25 -26.24 3.02
CA THR A 37 25.49 -26.11 1.77
C THR A 37 26.11 -25.01 0.91
N VAL A 38 26.54 -25.33 -0.31
CA VAL A 38 27.05 -24.33 -1.26
C VAL A 38 25.91 -23.93 -2.21
N LYS A 39 25.57 -22.65 -2.26
CA LYS A 39 24.51 -22.09 -3.11
C LYS A 39 25.04 -21.01 -4.06
N GLN A 40 26.17 -21.28 -4.69
CA GLN A 40 26.78 -20.40 -5.66
C GLN A 40 27.66 -21.22 -6.61
N ASP A 41 27.89 -20.68 -7.79
CA ASP A 41 28.91 -21.22 -8.68
C ASP A 41 30.30 -21.00 -8.09
N LEU A 42 31.18 -21.97 -8.35
CA LEU A 42 32.57 -21.95 -7.91
C LEU A 42 33.46 -21.90 -9.15
N PRO A 43 33.90 -20.71 -9.59
CA PRO A 43 34.76 -20.58 -10.76
C PRO A 43 36.12 -21.25 -10.55
N ASP A 44 36.60 -21.33 -9.30
CA ASP A 44 37.73 -22.14 -8.87
C ASP A 44 37.53 -22.67 -7.44
N ASN A 45 38.43 -23.56 -7.00
CA ASN A 45 38.33 -24.22 -5.71
C ASN A 45 38.95 -23.44 -4.54
N SER A 46 39.66 -22.32 -4.79
CA SER A 46 40.46 -21.65 -3.77
C SER A 46 39.61 -21.10 -2.62
N ALA A 47 38.52 -20.40 -2.95
CA ALA A 47 37.61 -19.81 -1.98
C ALA A 47 36.88 -20.87 -1.15
N ILE A 48 36.37 -21.94 -1.79
CA ILE A 48 35.68 -23.01 -1.08
C ILE A 48 36.63 -23.81 -0.19
N LEU A 49 37.88 -24.02 -0.59
CA LEU A 49 38.88 -24.70 0.24
C LEU A 49 39.18 -23.90 1.52
N GLN A 50 39.26 -22.57 1.43
CA GLN A 50 39.42 -21.71 2.61
C GLN A 50 38.20 -21.81 3.54
N VAL A 51 36.98 -21.78 2.98
CA VAL A 51 35.74 -21.93 3.76
C VAL A 51 35.68 -23.30 4.45
N VAL A 52 35.93 -24.39 3.73
CA VAL A 52 35.93 -25.76 4.28
C VAL A 52 37.00 -25.89 5.36
N SER A 53 38.21 -25.41 5.11
CA SER A 53 39.30 -25.44 6.10
C SER A 53 38.95 -24.64 7.36
N GLY A 54 38.32 -23.48 7.21
CA GLY A 54 37.86 -22.66 8.33
C GLY A 54 36.80 -23.39 9.16
N ILE A 55 35.79 -23.96 8.51
CA ILE A 55 34.73 -24.74 9.17
C ILE A 55 35.30 -25.97 9.88
N LEU A 56 36.24 -26.69 9.25
CA LEU A 56 36.90 -27.84 9.87
C LEU A 56 37.69 -27.44 11.11
N LYS A 57 38.46 -26.34 11.04
CA LYS A 57 39.23 -25.82 12.16
C LYS A 57 38.31 -25.40 13.31
N VAL A 58 37.29 -24.59 13.05
CA VAL A 58 36.35 -24.13 14.08
C VAL A 58 35.58 -25.31 14.69
N SER A 59 34.99 -26.15 13.84
CA SER A 59 34.08 -27.20 14.30
C SER A 59 34.80 -28.38 14.92
N PHE A 60 35.93 -28.83 14.38
CA PHE A 60 36.56 -30.09 14.80
C PHE A 60 37.87 -29.92 15.58
N VAL A 61 38.52 -28.74 15.51
CA VAL A 61 39.76 -28.47 16.24
C VAL A 61 39.50 -27.55 17.43
N GLU A 62 39.04 -26.32 17.19
CA GLU A 62 38.89 -25.29 18.22
C GLU A 62 37.71 -25.57 19.16
N GLN A 63 36.59 -26.02 18.62
CA GLN A 63 35.37 -26.32 19.38
C GLN A 63 35.09 -27.82 19.46
N ARG A 64 36.15 -28.65 19.49
CA ARG A 64 36.05 -30.12 19.45
C ARG A 64 35.00 -30.68 20.44
N ASP A 65 35.11 -30.30 21.71
CA ASP A 65 34.28 -30.79 22.82
C ASP A 65 33.23 -29.77 23.31
N ARG A 66 32.92 -28.76 22.47
CA ARG A 66 31.97 -27.68 22.80
C ARG A 66 30.81 -27.66 21.81
N ILE A 67 29.72 -27.01 22.23
CA ILE A 67 28.59 -26.67 21.34
C ILE A 67 29.14 -25.76 20.24
N CYS A 68 28.92 -26.16 18.99
CA CYS A 68 29.36 -25.44 17.80
C CYS A 68 28.23 -25.42 16.76
N GLU A 69 28.34 -24.55 15.77
CA GLU A 69 27.37 -24.51 14.67
C GLU A 69 27.49 -25.78 13.82
N LEU A 70 26.36 -26.46 13.61
CA LEU A 70 26.32 -27.72 12.87
C LEU A 70 25.86 -27.54 11.43
N LYS A 71 25.47 -26.32 11.04
CA LYS A 71 24.96 -26.01 9.71
C LYS A 71 25.52 -24.67 9.24
N TYR A 72 26.17 -24.71 8.08
CA TYR A 72 26.70 -23.56 7.38
C TYR A 72 26.12 -23.52 5.97
N GLN A 73 25.99 -22.32 5.42
CA GLN A 73 25.66 -22.09 4.03
C GLN A 73 26.67 -21.11 3.43
N TYR A 74 27.21 -21.42 2.26
CA TYR A 74 28.09 -20.53 1.50
C TYR A 74 27.33 -20.01 0.28
N ASN A 75 27.08 -18.70 0.26
CA ASN A 75 26.33 -18.02 -0.80
C ASN A 75 26.82 -16.58 -0.92
N ASN A 76 26.86 -16.02 -2.13
CA ASN A 76 27.33 -14.66 -2.41
C ASN A 76 28.69 -14.34 -1.77
N ASN A 77 29.62 -15.30 -1.81
CA ASN A 77 30.96 -15.22 -1.22
C ASN A 77 30.97 -15.00 0.31
N ALA A 78 29.86 -15.29 0.99
CA ALA A 78 29.73 -15.19 2.44
C ALA A 78 29.32 -16.53 3.06
N VAL A 79 29.86 -16.82 4.24
CA VAL A 79 29.44 -17.95 5.07
C VAL A 79 28.38 -17.47 6.04
N VAL A 80 27.19 -18.08 5.99
CA VAL A 80 26.06 -17.75 6.86
C VAL A 80 25.59 -18.98 7.62
N VAL A 81 24.95 -18.74 8.77
CA VAL A 81 24.34 -19.78 9.61
C VAL A 81 22.83 -19.62 9.57
N PRO A 82 22.06 -20.59 9.04
CA PRO A 82 20.61 -20.53 9.04
C PRO A 82 20.05 -20.54 10.47
N ARG A 83 19.15 -19.60 10.78
CA ARG A 83 18.49 -19.49 12.11
C ARG A 83 16.98 -19.47 11.95
N LEU A 84 16.29 -20.09 12.91
CA LEU A 84 14.87 -19.82 13.11
C LEU A 84 14.74 -18.43 13.73
N ARG A 85 13.96 -17.56 13.09
CA ARG A 85 13.63 -16.24 13.63
C ARG A 85 12.13 -16.17 13.85
N VAL A 86 11.73 -15.50 14.93
CA VAL A 86 10.34 -15.06 15.08
C VAL A 86 10.01 -14.17 13.89
N ALA A 87 8.81 -14.32 13.33
CA ALA A 87 8.25 -13.44 12.32
C ALA A 87 7.32 -12.44 13.04
N PRO A 88 7.85 -11.31 13.56
CA PRO A 88 7.13 -10.49 14.52
C PRO A 88 5.88 -9.85 13.89
N HIS A 89 5.90 -9.66 12.57
CA HIS A 89 4.78 -9.19 11.77
C HIS A 89 3.60 -10.18 11.75
N TYR A 90 3.86 -11.48 11.75
CA TYR A 90 2.83 -12.52 11.74
C TYR A 90 2.22 -12.73 13.13
N GLU A 91 3.05 -12.66 14.18
CA GLU A 91 2.57 -12.68 15.58
C GLU A 91 1.67 -11.48 15.88
N ARG A 92 2.08 -10.27 15.50
CA ARG A 92 1.28 -9.05 15.72
C ARG A 92 -0.02 -9.03 14.91
N TRP A 93 -0.02 -9.54 13.67
CA TRP A 93 -1.24 -9.70 12.86
C TRP A 93 -2.19 -10.74 13.45
N SER A 94 -1.66 -11.89 13.88
CA SER A 94 -2.44 -12.95 14.54
C SER A 94 -3.09 -12.43 15.83
N GLN A 95 -2.32 -11.71 16.66
CA GLN A 95 -2.80 -11.06 17.88
C GLN A 95 -3.91 -10.03 17.60
N GLY A 96 -3.78 -9.26 16.51
CA GLY A 96 -4.79 -8.30 16.06
C GLY A 96 -6.12 -8.92 15.60
N LYS A 97 -6.13 -10.19 15.17
CA LYS A 97 -7.38 -10.93 14.87
C LYS A 97 -8.03 -11.55 16.11
N THR A 98 -7.25 -11.94 17.11
CA THR A 98 -7.77 -12.47 18.38
C THR A 98 -8.23 -11.38 19.35
N ALA A 99 -7.68 -10.16 19.22
CA ALA A 99 -8.16 -9.02 19.98
C ALA A 99 -9.42 -8.45 19.30
N GLN A 100 -10.60 -8.78 19.82
CA GLN A 100 -11.80 -7.95 19.61
C GLN A 100 -11.59 -6.60 20.31
N SER A 101 -10.73 -5.73 19.76
CA SER A 101 -10.51 -4.35 20.20
C SER A 101 -9.65 -3.65 19.16
N GLY A 102 -10.03 -2.44 18.74
CA GLY A 102 -9.35 -1.64 17.72
C GLY A 102 -7.90 -1.25 18.08
N GLY A 103 -6.97 -2.20 18.02
CA GLY A 103 -5.55 -1.97 18.19
C GLY A 103 -4.98 -1.15 17.02
N ALA A 104 -4.11 -0.19 17.36
CA ALA A 104 -3.38 0.64 16.41
C ALA A 104 -2.71 -0.22 15.32
N ALA A 105 -2.84 0.20 14.05
CA ALA A 105 -2.20 -0.52 12.95
C ALA A 105 -0.68 -0.46 13.11
N VAL A 106 -0.03 -1.63 13.06
CA VAL A 106 1.43 -1.73 13.21
C VAL A 106 2.11 -1.04 12.01
N THR A 107 3.05 -0.15 12.31
CA THR A 107 3.86 0.56 11.31
C THR A 107 5.31 0.10 11.33
N GLU A 108 5.93 0.01 10.15
CA GLU A 108 7.35 -0.28 9.98
C GLU A 108 7.98 0.69 8.97
N GLU A 109 9.31 0.80 9.02
CA GLU A 109 10.10 1.52 8.01
C GLU A 109 10.26 0.61 6.80
N ILE A 110 9.59 0.97 5.70
CA ILE A 110 9.64 0.20 4.44
C ILE A 110 10.17 1.07 3.31
N ALA A 111 10.89 0.46 2.37
CA ALA A 111 11.15 1.10 1.10
C ALA A 111 9.83 1.25 0.33
N LEU A 112 9.57 2.44 -0.20
CA LEU A 112 8.44 2.65 -1.11
C LEU A 112 8.69 1.91 -2.42
N VAL A 113 7.87 0.87 -2.64
CA VAL A 113 7.90 0.06 -3.86
C VAL A 113 6.72 0.47 -4.75
N PRO A 114 6.94 0.80 -6.05
CA PRO A 114 5.89 1.33 -6.94
C PRO A 114 4.64 0.45 -7.11
N LYS A 115 4.71 -0.84 -6.73
CA LYS A 115 3.61 -1.80 -6.87
C LYS A 115 2.54 -1.69 -5.78
N ARG A 116 2.83 -1.06 -4.63
CA ARG A 116 1.89 -0.93 -3.51
C ARG A 116 1.20 0.44 -3.55
N LEU A 117 -0.11 0.46 -3.74
CA LEU A 117 -0.90 1.70 -3.68
C LEU A 117 -0.99 2.16 -2.22
N LEU A 118 -0.42 3.33 -1.96
CA LEU A 118 -0.32 3.89 -0.62
C LEU A 118 -0.89 5.30 -0.59
N LYS A 119 -1.61 5.61 0.49
CA LYS A 119 -2.04 6.97 0.85
C LYS A 119 -1.38 7.40 2.16
N LEU A 120 -1.19 8.71 2.32
CA LEU A 120 -0.66 9.30 3.54
C LEU A 120 -1.81 9.60 4.52
N GLU A 121 -1.64 9.25 5.79
CA GLU A 121 -2.57 9.57 6.89
C GLU A 121 -1.82 10.00 8.16
N VAL A 122 -2.55 10.60 9.10
CA VAL A 122 -2.11 10.78 10.49
C VAL A 122 -3.01 9.95 11.38
N GLU A 123 -2.42 8.98 12.06
CA GLU A 123 -3.15 8.05 12.91
C GLU A 123 -3.81 8.74 14.10
N VAL A 124 -3.10 9.67 14.73
CA VAL A 124 -3.55 10.38 15.93
C VAL A 124 -3.66 11.87 15.61
N PRO A 125 -4.88 12.39 15.39
CA PRO A 125 -5.10 13.83 15.19
C PRO A 125 -4.45 14.65 16.32
N GLY A 126 -3.76 15.73 15.96
CA GLY A 126 -2.97 16.56 16.90
C GLY A 126 -1.50 16.14 17.04
N LEU A 127 -1.13 14.93 16.60
CA LEU A 127 0.22 14.41 16.68
C LEU A 127 0.77 14.11 15.28
N LEU A 128 1.38 15.10 14.64
CA LEU A 128 1.95 14.95 13.28
C LEU A 128 3.05 13.87 13.19
N SER A 129 3.72 13.53 14.29
CA SER A 129 4.68 12.42 14.32
C SER A 129 4.03 11.03 14.16
N SER A 130 2.71 10.94 14.26
CA SER A 130 1.92 9.73 13.96
C SER A 130 1.62 9.56 12.46
N MET A 131 2.15 10.45 11.61
CA MET A 131 2.03 10.36 10.16
C MET A 131 2.62 9.07 9.61
N ARG A 132 1.89 8.42 8.69
CA ARG A 132 2.28 7.16 8.07
C ARG A 132 1.60 6.95 6.72
N PHE A 133 2.19 6.12 5.88
CA PHE A 133 1.54 5.57 4.70
C PHE A 133 0.66 4.38 5.07
N THR A 134 -0.45 4.19 4.36
CA THR A 134 -1.36 3.06 4.51
C THR A 134 -1.88 2.59 3.16
N ASP A 135 -2.35 1.35 3.06
CA ASP A 135 -2.89 0.80 1.80
C ASP A 135 -4.10 1.61 1.32
N ASP A 136 -4.03 2.06 0.07
CA ASP A 136 -5.11 2.81 -0.59
C ASP A 136 -6.06 1.87 -1.35
N GLY A 137 -6.66 0.94 -0.59
CA GLY A 137 -7.67 -0.01 -1.11
C GLY A 137 -7.20 -0.95 -2.24
N PRO A 138 -8.02 -1.94 -2.61
CA PRO A 138 -7.77 -2.72 -3.82
C PRO A 138 -8.07 -1.88 -5.07
N LYS A 139 -7.33 -2.09 -6.17
CA LYS A 139 -7.72 -1.56 -7.49
C LYS A 139 -9.08 -2.12 -7.87
N THR A 140 -10.12 -1.30 -7.79
CA THR A 140 -11.42 -1.59 -8.38
C THR A 140 -11.39 -1.26 -9.88
N PRO A 141 -12.17 -1.96 -10.72
CA PRO A 141 -12.37 -1.54 -12.10
C PRO A 141 -12.84 -0.09 -12.15
N LEU A 142 -12.29 0.71 -13.07
CA LEU A 142 -12.67 2.12 -13.23
C LEU A 142 -14.15 2.24 -13.63
N GLY A 143 -14.87 3.13 -12.94
CA GLY A 143 -16.22 3.52 -13.33
C GLY A 143 -16.26 4.26 -14.67
N THR A 144 -17.46 4.35 -15.26
CA THR A 144 -17.70 4.92 -16.60
C THR A 144 -17.11 6.32 -16.81
N HIS A 145 -17.13 7.18 -15.78
CA HIS A 145 -16.65 8.57 -15.81
C HIS A 145 -15.53 8.82 -14.79
N GLU A 146 -14.70 7.81 -14.55
CA GLU A 146 -13.55 7.90 -13.64
C GLU A 146 -12.23 7.89 -14.41
N VAL A 147 -11.18 8.36 -13.76
CA VAL A 147 -9.82 8.35 -14.30
C VAL A 147 -8.87 7.79 -13.25
N GLU A 148 -7.92 6.97 -13.69
CA GLU A 148 -6.78 6.58 -12.88
C GLU A 148 -5.67 7.62 -13.07
N VAL A 149 -5.12 8.10 -11.96
CA VAL A 149 -4.14 9.19 -11.95
C VAL A 149 -2.87 8.73 -11.25
N GLN A 150 -1.74 8.84 -11.96
CA GLN A 150 -0.43 8.88 -11.36
C GLN A 150 -0.09 10.32 -10.99
N ALA A 151 -0.51 10.73 -9.79
CA ALA A 151 -0.20 12.06 -9.27
C ALA A 151 1.31 12.23 -9.06
N LYS A 152 1.84 13.37 -9.51
CA LYS A 152 3.25 13.75 -9.37
C LYS A 152 3.44 14.75 -8.24
N THR A 153 2.41 15.55 -7.97
CA THR A 153 2.37 16.49 -6.85
C THR A 153 0.99 16.46 -6.20
N TYR A 154 0.97 16.71 -4.90
CA TYR A 154 -0.24 16.81 -4.07
C TYR A 154 -0.20 18.14 -3.32
N GLY A 155 -1.26 18.93 -3.46
CA GLY A 155 -1.46 20.17 -2.71
C GLY A 155 -2.16 19.90 -1.38
N VAL A 156 -1.66 20.53 -0.32
CA VAL A 156 -2.23 20.49 1.03
C VAL A 156 -2.61 21.91 1.43
N ASN A 157 -3.89 22.13 1.76
CA ASN A 157 -4.38 23.43 2.21
C ASN A 157 -4.44 23.55 3.75
N SER A 158 -4.71 24.76 4.26
CA SER A 158 -4.81 25.03 5.70
C SER A 158 -5.82 24.13 6.41
N ASN A 159 -7.00 23.90 5.82
CA ASN A 159 -8.04 23.09 6.45
C ASN A 159 -7.60 21.62 6.62
N ARG A 160 -6.78 21.09 5.69
CA ARG A 160 -6.18 19.76 5.83
C ARG A 160 -5.17 19.70 6.97
N VAL A 161 -4.41 20.78 7.20
CA VAL A 161 -3.51 20.90 8.35
C VAL A 161 -4.29 21.06 9.66
N GLU A 162 -5.38 21.82 9.69
CA GLU A 162 -6.22 21.92 10.89
C GLU A 162 -6.89 20.58 11.24
N MET A 163 -7.33 19.83 10.23
CA MET A 163 -7.80 18.45 10.41
C MET A 163 -6.71 17.54 10.97
N ALA A 164 -5.49 17.66 10.46
CA ALA A 164 -4.33 16.94 10.96
C ALA A 164 -4.05 17.18 12.44
N MET A 165 -4.21 18.44 12.85
CA MET A 165 -4.00 18.90 14.21
C MET A 165 -5.19 18.58 15.12
N GLY A 166 -6.25 17.97 14.59
CA GLY A 166 -7.46 17.61 15.34
C GLY A 166 -8.37 18.80 15.65
N HIS A 167 -8.15 19.95 15.02
CA HIS A 167 -8.98 21.15 15.21
C HIS A 167 -10.25 21.14 14.34
N LEU A 168 -10.26 20.38 13.23
CA LEU A 168 -11.42 20.18 12.36
C LEU A 168 -11.73 18.68 12.20
N SER A 169 -13.01 18.34 12.11
CA SER A 169 -13.47 16.97 11.81
C SER A 169 -13.51 16.68 10.30
N GLU A 170 -13.54 15.39 9.93
CA GLU A 170 -13.66 14.96 8.53
C GLU A 170 -14.94 15.48 7.83
N ASP A 171 -16.03 15.61 8.60
CA ASP A 171 -17.28 16.18 8.11
C ASP A 171 -17.12 17.65 7.74
N GLN A 172 -16.31 18.40 8.52
CA GLN A 172 -16.03 19.82 8.27
C GLN A 172 -15.06 20.05 7.13
N THR A 173 -14.19 19.08 6.81
CA THR A 173 -13.17 19.20 5.75
C THR A 173 -13.53 18.45 4.47
N ASN A 174 -14.77 17.94 4.38
CA ASN A 174 -15.24 17.24 3.20
C ASN A 174 -14.37 16.00 2.88
N GLY A 175 -14.22 15.13 3.88
CA GLY A 175 -13.72 13.75 3.74
C GLY A 175 -12.36 13.51 4.37
N PRO A 176 -11.95 12.23 4.47
CA PRO A 176 -10.78 11.80 5.23
C PRO A 176 -9.45 12.11 4.52
N THR A 177 -9.49 12.55 3.26
CA THR A 177 -8.28 12.73 2.46
C THR A 177 -7.54 13.99 2.89
N TRP A 178 -6.23 13.85 3.10
CA TRP A 178 -5.30 14.92 3.43
C TRP A 178 -4.91 15.83 2.27
N VAL A 179 -5.20 15.39 1.05
CA VAL A 179 -4.89 16.06 -0.19
C VAL A 179 -6.09 16.93 -0.59
N SER A 180 -5.82 18.18 -0.98
CA SER A 180 -6.83 19.11 -1.47
C SER A 180 -6.90 19.16 -2.99
N GLU A 181 -5.75 19.00 -3.65
CA GLU A 181 -5.61 19.03 -5.10
C GLU A 181 -4.39 18.21 -5.53
N TRP A 182 -4.29 17.88 -6.81
CA TRP A 182 -3.18 17.11 -7.36
C TRP A 182 -2.89 17.55 -8.78
N ALA A 183 -1.66 17.27 -9.23
CA ALA A 183 -1.30 17.36 -10.63
C ALA A 183 -0.46 16.14 -11.03
N GLY A 184 -0.74 15.56 -12.20
CA GLY A 184 -0.07 14.35 -12.64
C GLY A 184 -0.55 13.83 -13.98
N LEU A 185 -0.27 12.56 -14.22
CA LEU A 185 -0.58 11.87 -15.46
C LEU A 185 -1.82 11.01 -15.29
N ILE A 186 -2.71 11.03 -16.26
CA ILE A 186 -3.81 10.05 -16.33
C ILE A 186 -3.26 8.78 -16.97
N THR A 187 -3.41 7.66 -16.29
CA THR A 187 -2.89 6.36 -16.72
C THR A 187 -3.97 5.46 -17.32
N ALA A 188 -5.24 5.70 -16.98
CA ALA A 188 -6.38 5.00 -17.56
C ALA A 188 -7.65 5.87 -17.42
N VAL A 189 -8.63 5.63 -18.30
CA VAL A 189 -9.91 6.32 -18.32
C VAL A 189 -11.06 5.30 -18.33
N GLY A 190 -12.18 5.66 -17.73
CA GLY A 190 -13.42 4.89 -17.75
C GLY A 190 -14.02 4.77 -19.16
N THR A 191 -14.85 3.76 -19.37
CA THR A 191 -15.42 3.41 -20.69
C THR A 191 -16.32 4.48 -21.31
N GLY A 192 -16.82 5.43 -20.54
CA GLY A 192 -17.63 6.56 -21.02
C GLY A 192 -16.81 7.77 -21.44
N LEU A 193 -15.51 7.79 -21.15
CA LEU A 193 -14.59 8.84 -21.59
C LEU A 193 -13.96 8.37 -22.90
N SER A 194 -14.42 8.91 -24.02
CA SER A 194 -13.93 8.56 -25.36
C SER A 194 -12.41 8.74 -25.50
N ASP A 195 -11.79 8.08 -26.48
CA ASP A 195 -10.37 8.24 -26.85
C ASP A 195 -9.97 9.69 -27.23
N GLN A 196 -10.94 10.60 -27.38
CA GLN A 196 -10.75 12.03 -27.69
C GLN A 196 -10.95 12.96 -26.48
N TRP A 197 -10.84 12.43 -25.26
CA TRP A 197 -11.00 13.18 -24.01
C TRP A 197 -10.24 14.51 -24.00
N LYS A 198 -10.96 15.63 -23.80
CA LYS A 198 -10.39 16.99 -23.88
C LYS A 198 -9.90 17.53 -22.54
N GLY A 199 -10.00 16.76 -21.47
CA GLY A 199 -9.60 17.21 -20.13
C GLY A 199 -10.67 17.99 -19.38
N SER A 200 -11.72 18.47 -20.05
CA SER A 200 -12.85 19.22 -19.46
C SER A 200 -14.12 18.38 -19.30
N ASP A 201 -14.12 17.15 -19.82
CA ASP A 201 -15.29 16.24 -19.80
C ASP A 201 -15.60 15.72 -18.39
N LEU A 202 -14.71 15.98 -17.43
CA LEU A 202 -14.89 15.74 -16.01
C LEU A 202 -15.02 17.07 -15.27
N GLU A 203 -15.96 17.14 -14.33
CA GLU A 203 -16.30 18.40 -13.66
C GLU A 203 -15.16 18.99 -12.82
N LEU A 204 -14.23 18.15 -12.33
CA LEU A 204 -13.21 18.52 -11.35
C LEU A 204 -11.77 18.33 -11.83
N THR A 205 -11.54 18.02 -13.11
CA THR A 205 -10.19 17.86 -13.67
C THR A 205 -10.01 18.78 -14.86
N ARG A 206 -8.80 19.29 -15.09
CA ARG A 206 -8.47 20.12 -16.26
C ARG A 206 -7.14 19.72 -16.82
N ARG A 207 -6.99 19.85 -18.14
CA ARG A 207 -5.71 19.65 -18.80
C ARG A 207 -4.75 20.76 -18.37
N LEU A 208 -3.58 20.37 -17.90
CA LEU A 208 -2.54 21.31 -17.51
C LEU A 208 -1.96 22.03 -18.74
N PRO A 209 -1.84 23.37 -18.74
CA PRO A 209 -1.12 24.10 -19.78
C PRO A 209 0.35 23.68 -19.83
N SER A 210 0.91 23.54 -21.04
CA SER A 210 2.29 23.09 -21.24
C SER A 210 3.35 24.03 -20.66
N SER A 211 2.97 25.28 -20.36
CA SER A 211 3.82 26.30 -19.73
C SER A 211 3.97 26.12 -18.22
N MET A 212 3.24 25.20 -17.59
CA MET A 212 3.16 25.07 -16.14
C MET A 212 3.72 23.73 -15.65
N SER A 213 4.52 23.76 -14.59
CA SER A 213 4.99 22.53 -13.93
C SER A 213 3.87 21.88 -13.10
N PHE A 214 3.98 20.59 -12.80
CA PHE A 214 3.03 19.93 -11.89
C PHE A 214 2.97 20.61 -10.51
N THR A 215 4.11 21.07 -10.02
CA THR A 215 4.23 21.78 -8.74
C THR A 215 3.46 23.10 -8.77
N ASP A 216 3.66 23.92 -9.81
CA ASP A 216 2.95 25.19 -9.99
C ASP A 216 1.44 24.96 -10.13
N ALA A 217 1.04 23.92 -10.87
CA ALA A 217 -0.36 23.56 -11.07
C ALA A 217 -1.09 23.29 -9.76
N SER A 218 -0.49 22.43 -8.92
CA SER A 218 -1.02 22.06 -7.60
C SER A 218 -0.96 23.18 -6.57
N ALA A 219 -0.31 24.30 -6.88
CA ALA A 219 -0.29 25.49 -6.04
C ALA A 219 -1.31 26.54 -6.47
N ALA A 220 -1.64 26.55 -7.77
CA ALA A 220 -2.36 27.66 -8.40
C ALA A 220 -3.85 27.39 -8.61
N LEU A 221 -4.23 26.18 -9.01
CA LEU A 221 -5.56 25.94 -9.56
C LEU A 221 -6.67 26.13 -8.52
N LEU A 222 -6.56 25.53 -7.34
CA LEU A 222 -7.54 25.72 -6.27
C LEU A 222 -7.58 27.18 -5.79
N ALA A 223 -6.42 27.82 -5.64
CA ALA A 223 -6.29 29.20 -5.20
C ALA A 223 -6.98 30.18 -6.16
N TYR A 224 -6.70 30.08 -7.47
CA TYR A 224 -7.35 30.91 -8.49
C TYR A 224 -8.83 30.61 -8.64
N THR A 225 -9.23 29.34 -8.54
CA THR A 225 -10.65 28.97 -8.61
C THR A 225 -11.43 29.58 -7.43
N THR A 226 -10.84 29.56 -6.23
CA THR A 226 -11.38 30.23 -5.05
C THR A 226 -11.51 31.73 -5.29
N ALA A 227 -10.41 32.39 -5.69
CA ALA A 227 -10.38 33.82 -5.93
C ALA A 227 -11.39 34.28 -6.99
N TRP A 228 -11.50 33.53 -8.10
CA TRP A 228 -12.46 33.81 -9.16
C TRP A 228 -13.90 33.70 -8.67
N LEU A 229 -14.27 32.59 -8.02
CA LEU A 229 -15.62 32.40 -7.50
C LEU A 229 -16.00 33.51 -6.51
N VAL A 230 -15.10 33.82 -5.59
CA VAL A 230 -15.34 34.79 -4.52
C VAL A 230 -15.46 36.21 -5.07
N LEU A 231 -14.50 36.65 -5.90
CA LEU A 231 -14.47 38.03 -6.37
C LEU A 231 -15.47 38.29 -7.50
N ASN A 232 -15.62 37.35 -8.44
CA ASN A 232 -16.49 37.53 -9.60
C ASN A 232 -17.93 37.08 -9.34
N ALA A 233 -18.16 35.90 -8.75
CA ALA A 233 -19.52 35.36 -8.61
C ALA A 233 -20.22 35.79 -7.30
N VAL A 234 -19.50 35.79 -6.18
CA VAL A 234 -20.07 36.14 -4.87
C VAL A 234 -20.08 37.66 -4.66
N ALA A 235 -18.90 38.29 -4.67
CA ALA A 235 -18.77 39.72 -4.41
C ALA A 235 -19.18 40.60 -5.59
N ARG A 236 -19.21 40.03 -6.81
CA ARG A 236 -19.50 40.75 -8.07
C ARG A 236 -18.69 42.03 -8.21
N LEU A 237 -17.39 41.90 -7.94
CA LEU A 237 -16.45 43.03 -7.94
C LEU A 237 -16.41 43.69 -9.32
N THR A 238 -16.58 45.00 -9.36
CA THR A 238 -16.52 45.81 -10.59
C THR A 238 -15.27 46.69 -10.62
N PRO A 239 -14.82 47.12 -11.82
CA PRO A 239 -13.71 48.05 -11.95
C PRO A 239 -13.92 49.32 -11.08
N GLY A 240 -12.85 49.78 -10.43
CA GLY A 240 -12.86 50.94 -9.55
C GLY A 240 -13.32 50.66 -8.10
N GLN A 241 -13.84 49.48 -7.79
CA GLN A 241 -14.10 49.08 -6.40
C GLN A 241 -12.81 48.75 -5.65
N THR A 242 -12.89 48.74 -4.32
CA THR A 242 -11.78 48.46 -3.41
C THR A 242 -11.99 47.13 -2.70
N VAL A 243 -10.91 46.36 -2.52
CA VAL A 243 -10.93 45.08 -1.81
C VAL A 243 -9.82 45.01 -0.76
N LEU A 244 -10.13 44.50 0.42
CA LEU A 244 -9.16 44.10 1.44
C LEU A 244 -8.95 42.58 1.37
N VAL A 245 -7.73 42.15 1.03
CA VAL A 245 -7.33 40.74 0.98
C VAL A 245 -6.45 40.43 2.19
N HIS A 246 -6.94 39.58 3.08
CA HIS A 246 -6.13 39.10 4.20
C HIS A 246 -5.16 38.00 3.76
N SER A 247 -4.01 37.93 4.45
CA SER A 247 -2.96 36.92 4.21
C SER A 247 -2.52 36.84 2.74
N ALA A 248 -2.25 38.00 2.13
CA ALA A 248 -1.99 38.16 0.70
C ALA A 248 -0.73 37.41 0.20
N GLU A 249 0.13 36.95 1.10
CA GLU A 249 1.29 36.11 0.77
C GLU A 249 0.95 34.63 0.53
N THR A 250 -0.22 34.17 0.98
CA THR A 250 -0.69 32.79 0.77
C THR A 250 -1.08 32.56 -0.68
N ALA A 251 -1.18 31.30 -1.12
CA ALA A 251 -1.57 31.01 -2.51
C ALA A 251 -2.93 31.63 -2.87
N THR A 252 -3.95 31.43 -2.03
CA THR A 252 -5.28 32.03 -2.20
C THR A 252 -5.23 33.56 -2.13
N GLY A 253 -4.44 34.13 -1.22
CA GLY A 253 -4.25 35.57 -1.10
C GLY A 253 -3.64 36.18 -2.36
N GLN A 254 -2.56 35.61 -2.88
CA GLN A 254 -1.92 36.04 -4.12
C GLN A 254 -2.89 35.95 -5.31
N ALA A 255 -3.59 34.81 -5.43
CA ALA A 255 -4.61 34.64 -6.46
C ALA A 255 -5.71 35.70 -6.37
N ALA A 256 -6.17 36.04 -5.17
CA ALA A 256 -7.16 37.07 -4.95
C ALA A 256 -6.67 38.46 -5.35
N VAL A 257 -5.43 38.82 -5.02
CA VAL A 257 -4.82 40.09 -5.46
C VAL A 257 -4.78 40.17 -6.99
N ILE A 258 -4.27 39.12 -7.65
CA ILE A 258 -4.15 39.05 -9.10
C ILE A 258 -5.50 39.15 -9.79
N ILE A 259 -6.50 38.38 -9.31
CA ILE A 259 -7.85 38.41 -9.88
C ILE A 259 -8.54 39.76 -9.62
N ALA A 260 -8.37 40.36 -8.44
CA ALA A 260 -8.92 41.68 -8.15
C ALA A 260 -8.35 42.76 -9.08
N GLN A 261 -7.03 42.76 -9.30
CA GLN A 261 -6.38 43.66 -10.24
C GLN A 261 -6.84 43.42 -11.68
N LEU A 262 -7.00 42.15 -12.09
CA LEU A 262 -7.53 41.80 -13.41
C LEU A 262 -8.97 42.32 -13.61
N LEU A 263 -9.78 42.33 -12.56
CA LEU A 263 -11.13 42.90 -12.55
C LEU A 263 -11.13 44.44 -12.41
N GLY A 264 -9.96 45.08 -12.33
CA GLY A 264 -9.80 46.53 -12.24
C GLY A 264 -10.08 47.12 -10.87
N ALA A 265 -9.99 46.32 -9.80
CA ALA A 265 -10.17 46.78 -8.43
C ALA A 265 -8.86 47.26 -7.78
N ASP A 266 -9.01 48.17 -6.83
CA ASP A 266 -7.92 48.68 -6.00
C ASP A 266 -7.75 47.82 -4.74
N VAL A 267 -6.52 47.38 -4.47
CA VAL A 267 -6.24 46.33 -3.49
C VAL A 267 -5.57 46.88 -2.24
N PHE A 268 -6.13 46.50 -1.09
CA PHE A 268 -5.52 46.56 0.22
C PHE A 268 -5.16 45.14 0.66
N ALA A 269 -4.05 44.98 1.38
CA ALA A 269 -3.55 43.67 1.75
C ALA A 269 -3.08 43.64 3.21
N THR A 270 -3.22 42.48 3.86
CA THR A 270 -2.47 42.17 5.08
C THR A 270 -1.48 41.03 4.86
N VAL A 271 -0.35 41.09 5.56
CA VAL A 271 0.75 40.12 5.45
C VAL A 271 1.38 39.81 6.81
N LYS A 272 1.90 38.60 6.98
CA LYS A 272 2.44 38.13 8.28
C LYS A 272 3.78 38.74 8.70
N ASP A 273 4.64 39.13 7.76
CA ASP A 273 6.00 39.59 8.04
C ASP A 273 6.58 40.46 6.90
N ALA A 274 7.82 40.95 7.08
CA ALA A 274 8.49 41.83 6.12
C ALA A 274 8.85 41.12 4.79
N GLN A 275 9.12 39.81 4.81
CA GLN A 275 9.39 39.06 3.58
C GLN A 275 8.11 38.90 2.75
N ALA A 276 7.00 38.60 3.42
CA ALA A 276 5.66 38.57 2.84
C ALA A 276 5.25 39.95 2.28
N LYS A 277 5.56 41.04 2.99
CA LYS A 277 5.36 42.41 2.48
C LYS A 277 6.12 42.65 1.19
N LYS A 278 7.41 42.27 1.15
CA LYS A 278 8.26 42.41 -0.04
C LYS A 278 7.68 41.67 -1.25
N LEU A 279 7.22 40.44 -1.06
CA LEU A 279 6.55 39.65 -2.10
C LEU A 279 5.31 40.39 -2.65
N VAL A 280 4.42 40.85 -1.78
CA VAL A 280 3.18 41.51 -2.20
C VAL A 280 3.43 42.86 -2.91
N VAL A 281 4.42 43.63 -2.44
CA VAL A 281 4.76 44.92 -3.06
C VAL A 281 5.50 44.74 -4.38
N GLU A 282 6.59 43.98 -4.39
CA GLU A 282 7.49 43.89 -5.55
C GLU A 282 6.95 42.95 -6.64
N THR A 283 6.26 41.86 -6.24
CA THR A 283 5.80 40.84 -7.19
C THR A 283 4.35 41.04 -7.62
N LEU A 284 3.46 41.40 -6.68
CA LEU A 284 2.03 41.61 -6.99
C LEU A 284 1.70 43.08 -7.28
N GLY A 285 2.63 44.01 -7.09
CA GLY A 285 2.45 45.42 -7.43
C GLY A 285 1.44 46.15 -6.54
N VAL A 286 1.16 45.68 -5.33
CA VAL A 286 0.32 46.41 -4.38
C VAL A 286 1.14 47.53 -3.76
N ALA A 287 0.62 48.76 -3.76
CA ALA A 287 1.32 49.91 -3.21
C ALA A 287 1.67 49.68 -1.73
N GLU A 288 2.92 49.96 -1.34
CA GLU A 288 3.41 49.69 0.02
C GLU A 288 2.54 50.35 1.12
N SER A 289 1.97 51.51 0.83
CA SER A 289 1.06 52.25 1.73
C SER A 289 -0.28 51.54 2.00
N LYS A 290 -0.60 50.50 1.22
CA LYS A 290 -1.82 49.68 1.32
C LYS A 290 -1.55 48.25 1.81
N VAL A 291 -0.31 47.96 2.23
CA VAL A 291 0.08 46.66 2.78
C VAL A 291 0.33 46.78 4.28
N TYR A 292 -0.47 46.08 5.08
CA TYR A 292 -0.45 46.14 6.54
C TYR A 292 -0.05 44.81 7.19
N SER A 293 0.28 44.83 8.49
CA SER A 293 0.54 43.60 9.24
C SER A 293 -0.75 42.84 9.52
N SER A 294 -0.75 41.52 9.35
CA SER A 294 -1.84 40.64 9.79
C SER A 294 -1.72 40.21 11.25
N GLN A 295 -0.62 40.53 11.93
CA GLN A 295 -0.38 40.19 13.35
C GLN A 295 -1.00 41.21 14.32
N HIS A 296 -1.49 42.33 13.78
CA HIS A 296 -2.02 43.44 14.55
C HIS A 296 -3.32 43.92 13.92
N THR A 297 -4.19 44.52 14.72
CA THR A 297 -5.49 45.04 14.29
C THR A 297 -5.44 46.45 13.72
N ASN A 298 -4.26 47.08 13.70
CA ASN A 298 -4.09 48.46 13.26
C ASN A 298 -4.31 48.68 11.74
N TYR A 299 -4.42 47.62 10.93
CA TYR A 299 -4.73 47.74 9.50
C TYR A 299 -6.04 48.47 9.26
N LYS A 300 -7.04 48.34 10.14
CA LYS A 300 -8.32 49.06 10.05
C LYS A 300 -8.13 50.57 9.90
N GLN A 301 -7.30 51.15 10.76
CA GLN A 301 -7.04 52.59 10.75
C GLN A 301 -6.35 53.02 9.44
N GLY A 302 -5.44 52.17 8.94
CA GLY A 302 -4.79 52.37 7.64
C GLY A 302 -5.79 52.37 6.49
N VAL A 303 -6.65 51.35 6.43
CA VAL A 303 -7.70 51.21 5.41
C VAL A 303 -8.66 52.39 5.44
N LEU A 304 -9.19 52.75 6.61
CA LEU A 304 -10.10 53.89 6.76
C LEU A 304 -9.44 55.21 6.35
N ARG A 305 -8.17 55.42 6.71
CA ARG A 305 -7.42 56.61 6.29
C ARG A 305 -7.28 56.70 4.77
N GLN A 306 -6.97 55.60 4.11
CA GLN A 306 -6.79 55.55 2.65
C GLN A 306 -8.12 55.61 1.87
N THR A 307 -9.24 55.30 2.53
CA THR A 307 -10.59 55.31 1.95
C THR A 307 -11.44 56.49 2.42
N ALA A 308 -10.83 57.52 3.01
CA ALA A 308 -11.52 58.70 3.56
C ALA A 308 -12.68 58.35 4.52
N GLY A 309 -12.48 57.31 5.33
CA GLY A 309 -13.44 56.81 6.31
C GLY A 309 -14.56 55.93 5.74
N GLN A 310 -14.61 55.71 4.42
CA GLN A 310 -15.68 54.92 3.78
C GLN A 310 -15.49 53.41 3.98
N GLY A 311 -14.25 52.93 4.06
CA GLY A 311 -13.96 51.49 4.05
C GLY A 311 -13.84 50.91 2.64
N VAL A 312 -13.73 49.58 2.56
CA VAL A 312 -13.60 48.83 1.30
C VAL A 312 -14.91 48.19 0.87
N HIS A 313 -15.10 48.01 -0.43
CA HIS A 313 -16.32 47.41 -0.97
C HIS A 313 -16.39 45.89 -0.70
N VAL A 314 -15.23 45.24 -0.67
CA VAL A 314 -15.13 43.79 -0.45
C VAL A 314 -14.05 43.49 0.59
N VAL A 315 -14.33 42.56 1.50
CA VAL A 315 -13.34 42.00 2.42
C VAL A 315 -13.26 40.50 2.19
N LEU A 316 -12.05 39.99 1.93
CA LEU A 316 -11.76 38.55 1.91
C LEU A 316 -11.07 38.17 3.22
N ASN A 317 -11.84 37.56 4.12
CA ASN A 317 -11.34 37.16 5.42
C ASN A 317 -10.78 35.74 5.42
N SER A 318 -9.56 35.63 5.93
CA SER A 318 -8.87 34.38 6.26
C SER A 318 -8.24 34.42 7.65
N LEU A 319 -8.38 35.53 8.39
CA LEU A 319 -7.86 35.68 9.75
C LEU A 319 -8.85 35.13 10.78
N ASP A 320 -8.34 34.86 11.97
CA ASP A 320 -9.14 34.36 13.09
C ASP A 320 -10.12 35.40 13.66
N ASP A 321 -10.94 34.96 14.61
CA ASP A 321 -12.02 35.76 15.19
C ASP A 321 -11.53 37.01 15.93
N SER A 322 -10.25 37.07 16.33
CA SER A 322 -9.69 38.27 16.97
C SER A 322 -9.62 39.47 16.02
N HIS A 323 -9.65 39.21 14.71
CA HIS A 323 -9.63 40.20 13.64
C HIS A 323 -11.00 40.45 13.01
N LEU A 324 -12.03 39.66 13.36
CA LEU A 324 -13.32 39.68 12.68
C LEU A 324 -13.99 41.06 12.74
N GLN A 325 -14.01 41.68 13.91
CA GLN A 325 -14.63 43.00 14.09
C GLN A 325 -13.88 44.08 13.32
N ASP A 326 -12.55 44.09 13.34
CA ASP A 326 -11.76 45.10 12.63
C ASP A 326 -11.84 44.94 11.11
N SER A 327 -11.96 43.70 10.63
CA SER A 327 -12.22 43.38 9.24
C SER A 327 -13.62 43.87 8.82
N TRP A 328 -14.63 43.63 9.66
CA TRP A 328 -15.99 44.13 9.44
C TRP A 328 -16.07 45.65 9.45
N ASP A 329 -15.41 46.30 10.42
CA ASP A 329 -15.35 47.76 10.53
C ASP A 329 -14.67 48.40 9.31
N SER A 330 -13.74 47.69 8.67
CA SER A 330 -13.08 48.12 7.44
C SER A 330 -13.98 48.03 6.20
N LEU A 331 -15.13 47.35 6.26
CA LEU A 331 -16.08 47.23 5.16
C LEU A 331 -16.93 48.51 4.99
N ALA A 332 -17.17 48.94 3.76
CA ALA A 332 -18.07 50.05 3.46
C ALA A 332 -19.55 49.64 3.59
N PRO A 333 -20.48 50.60 3.77
CA PRO A 333 -21.92 50.33 3.63
C PRO A 333 -22.23 49.64 2.30
N PHE A 334 -23.15 48.67 2.33
CA PHE A 334 -23.52 47.82 1.19
C PHE A 334 -22.38 46.93 0.64
N GLY A 335 -21.25 46.85 1.33
CA GLY A 335 -20.13 45.99 0.97
C GLY A 335 -20.43 44.50 1.13
N THR A 336 -19.52 43.67 0.61
CA THR A 336 -19.57 42.21 0.74
C THR A 336 -18.39 41.69 1.55
N PHE A 337 -18.69 41.02 2.66
CA PHE A 337 -17.73 40.31 3.50
C PHE A 337 -17.74 38.82 3.14
N VAL A 338 -16.60 38.26 2.77
CA VAL A 338 -16.47 36.84 2.43
C VAL A 338 -15.53 36.16 3.42
N GLU A 339 -16.07 35.20 4.18
CA GLU A 339 -15.33 34.34 5.10
C GLU A 339 -14.86 33.07 4.37
N LEU A 340 -13.54 32.88 4.28
CA LEU A 340 -12.92 31.74 3.60
C LEU A 340 -12.57 30.59 4.55
N ARG A 341 -12.61 30.82 5.87
CA ARG A 341 -12.36 29.78 6.87
C ARG A 341 -13.56 28.82 6.93
N GLU A 342 -13.33 27.56 6.57
CA GLU A 342 -14.35 26.51 6.58
C GLU A 342 -14.39 25.83 7.96
N GLY A 343 -15.57 25.44 8.43
CA GLY A 343 -15.71 24.67 9.68
C GLY A 343 -15.60 25.49 10.98
N HIS A 344 -15.27 26.77 10.92
CA HIS A 344 -15.22 27.65 12.09
C HIS A 344 -16.58 28.33 12.35
N LYS A 345 -17.00 28.37 13.63
CA LYS A 345 -18.19 29.11 14.05
C LYS A 345 -17.82 30.57 14.27
N SER A 346 -17.83 31.39 13.22
CA SER A 346 -17.61 32.83 13.36
C SER A 346 -18.71 33.45 14.23
N SER A 347 -18.33 34.34 15.15
CA SER A 347 -19.27 35.05 16.04
C SER A 347 -20.04 36.17 15.31
N ILE A 348 -20.87 35.80 14.32
CA ILE A 348 -21.60 36.71 13.42
C ILE A 348 -22.61 37.61 14.17
N HIS A 349 -23.04 37.20 15.37
CA HIS A 349 -24.03 37.94 16.16
C HIS A 349 -23.62 39.36 16.57
N ALA A 350 -22.34 39.72 16.45
CA ALA A 350 -21.81 41.05 16.75
C ALA A 350 -21.76 42.01 15.54
N LEU A 351 -22.12 41.53 14.34
CA LEU A 351 -21.99 42.29 13.09
C LEU A 351 -23.30 43.03 12.76
N ASP A 352 -23.31 44.36 12.85
CA ASP A 352 -24.49 45.20 12.57
C ASP A 352 -24.13 46.49 11.79
N GLY A 353 -25.14 47.15 11.22
CA GLY A 353 -25.11 48.59 10.91
C GLY A 353 -24.62 49.01 9.52
N LYS A 354 -24.51 48.10 8.54
CA LYS A 354 -23.91 48.43 7.21
C LYS A 354 -24.74 48.11 5.97
N ASN A 355 -25.92 47.51 6.09
CA ASN A 355 -26.65 46.94 4.94
C ASN A 355 -25.76 46.03 4.05
N ALA A 356 -24.78 45.39 4.66
CA ALA A 356 -23.76 44.61 4.00
C ALA A 356 -24.20 43.15 3.80
N THR A 357 -23.56 42.48 2.85
CA THR A 357 -23.70 41.03 2.65
C THR A 357 -22.57 40.31 3.37
N PHE A 358 -22.90 39.28 4.17
CA PHE A 358 -21.92 38.34 4.69
C PHE A 358 -22.10 36.99 4.00
N THR A 359 -21.01 36.38 3.53
CA THR A 359 -21.03 35.05 2.92
C THR A 359 -19.87 34.22 3.45
N SER A 360 -20.16 33.02 3.95
CA SER A 360 -19.14 32.01 4.19
C SER A 360 -19.04 31.11 2.97
N LEU A 361 -17.82 30.90 2.45
CA LEU A 361 -17.58 30.05 1.30
C LEU A 361 -16.49 29.01 1.60
N GLY A 362 -16.90 27.77 1.85
CA GLY A 362 -16.04 26.59 1.81
C GLY A 362 -16.11 25.91 0.44
N LEU A 363 -14.99 25.78 -0.26
CA LEU A 363 -14.97 25.12 -1.57
C LEU A 363 -15.29 23.64 -1.49
N GLY A 364 -14.99 22.96 -0.37
CA GLY A 364 -15.23 21.52 -0.28
C GLY A 364 -16.72 21.16 -0.41
N LEU A 365 -17.60 21.93 0.22
CA LEU A 365 -19.05 21.74 0.09
C LEU A 365 -19.54 22.04 -1.33
N LEU A 366 -19.00 23.11 -1.94
CA LEU A 366 -19.33 23.49 -3.32
C LEU A 366 -18.92 22.39 -4.31
N ILE A 367 -17.72 21.84 -4.18
CA ILE A 367 -17.20 20.76 -5.03
C ILE A 367 -18.08 19.51 -4.91
N ARG A 368 -18.55 19.16 -3.71
CA ARG A 368 -19.37 17.96 -3.50
C ARG A 368 -20.81 18.10 -3.99
N GLN A 369 -21.45 19.23 -3.70
CA GLN A 369 -22.89 19.38 -3.95
C GLN A 369 -23.20 20.09 -5.27
N ARG A 370 -22.26 20.91 -5.79
CA ARG A 370 -22.42 21.68 -7.02
C ARG A 370 -21.13 21.70 -7.86
N PRO A 371 -20.56 20.53 -8.20
CA PRO A 371 -19.29 20.43 -8.93
C PRO A 371 -19.28 21.22 -10.24
N GLY A 372 -20.41 21.30 -10.96
CA GLY A 372 -20.50 22.08 -12.20
C GLY A 372 -20.25 23.59 -12.03
N ILE A 373 -20.52 24.20 -10.87
CA ILE A 373 -20.17 25.62 -10.61
C ILE A 373 -18.65 25.75 -10.49
N ASN A 374 -18.01 24.84 -9.78
CA ASN A 374 -16.56 24.79 -9.62
C ASN A 374 -15.87 24.55 -10.97
N GLY A 375 -16.35 23.58 -11.76
CA GLY A 375 -15.82 23.28 -13.10
C GLY A 375 -15.83 24.51 -14.01
N LYS A 376 -16.93 25.27 -14.07
CA LYS A 376 -17.00 26.50 -14.88
C LYS A 376 -15.99 27.57 -14.43
N ALA A 377 -15.74 27.67 -13.12
CA ALA A 377 -14.70 28.57 -12.61
C ALA A 377 -13.29 28.08 -12.99
N MET A 378 -13.05 26.77 -12.91
CA MET A 378 -11.78 26.17 -13.36
C MET A 378 -11.55 26.40 -14.86
N ASP A 379 -12.58 26.25 -15.71
CA ASP A 379 -12.50 26.56 -17.15
C ASP A 379 -12.01 27.99 -17.36
N LYS A 380 -12.64 28.94 -16.66
CA LYS A 380 -12.29 30.33 -16.78
C LYS A 380 -10.85 30.63 -16.31
N VAL A 381 -10.41 29.99 -15.24
CA VAL A 381 -9.03 30.11 -14.74
C VAL A 381 -8.04 29.55 -15.77
N ILE A 382 -8.30 28.39 -16.34
CA ILE A 382 -7.45 27.78 -17.37
C ILE A 382 -7.39 28.65 -18.63
N ASP A 383 -8.51 29.25 -19.05
CA ASP A 383 -8.55 30.20 -20.17
C ASP A 383 -7.68 31.44 -19.90
N LEU A 384 -7.73 31.97 -18.67
CA LEU A 384 -6.90 33.11 -18.28
C LEU A 384 -5.40 32.77 -18.25
N ILE A 385 -5.05 31.56 -17.80
CA ILE A 385 -3.66 31.06 -17.82
C ILE A 385 -3.18 30.89 -19.27
N ASN A 386 -3.96 30.21 -20.11
CA ASN A 386 -3.64 29.99 -21.52
C ASN A 386 -3.53 31.29 -22.31
N GLY A 387 -4.37 32.28 -21.99
CA GLY A 387 -4.33 33.62 -22.56
C GLY A 387 -3.24 34.52 -22.01
N GLY A 388 -2.40 34.04 -21.08
CA GLY A 388 -1.32 34.81 -20.46
C GLY A 388 -1.79 35.99 -19.60
N LYS A 389 -3.04 35.97 -19.15
CA LYS A 389 -3.64 37.05 -18.32
C LYS A 389 -3.32 36.89 -16.84
N ILE A 390 -3.10 35.65 -16.39
CA ILE A 390 -2.64 35.32 -15.04
C ILE A 390 -1.47 34.34 -15.13
N SER A 391 -0.51 34.43 -14.21
CA SER A 391 0.71 33.62 -14.19
C SER A 391 0.75 32.62 -13.03
N SER A 392 1.85 31.86 -12.90
CA SER A 392 2.07 31.01 -11.72
C SER A 392 2.09 31.85 -10.43
N ILE A 393 1.62 31.25 -9.34
CA ILE A 393 1.63 31.84 -8.01
C ILE A 393 3.02 31.62 -7.41
N GLN A 394 3.70 32.69 -6.97
CA GLN A 394 5.01 32.59 -6.32
C GLN A 394 4.90 32.35 -4.81
N ALA A 395 3.89 31.60 -4.39
CA ALA A 395 3.74 31.20 -3.00
C ALA A 395 4.99 30.44 -2.59
N LYS A 396 5.51 30.75 -1.40
CA LYS A 396 6.61 29.98 -0.81
C LYS A 396 6.08 28.57 -0.53
N LEU A 397 6.28 27.68 -1.49
CA LEU A 397 5.92 26.28 -1.37
C LEU A 397 6.79 25.68 -0.29
N VAL A 398 6.17 25.38 0.84
CA VAL A 398 6.79 24.56 1.88
C VAL A 398 6.62 23.13 1.43
N LYS A 399 7.69 22.52 0.92
CA LYS A 399 7.72 21.08 0.67
C LYS A 399 7.50 20.39 2.02
N PHE A 400 6.29 19.88 2.21
CA PHE A 400 5.90 19.20 3.45
C PHE A 400 6.52 17.81 3.53
N LEU A 401 6.53 17.08 2.41
CA LEU A 401 7.13 15.77 2.26
C LEU A 401 7.62 15.61 0.82
N GLU A 402 8.83 15.09 0.64
CA GLU A 402 9.37 14.72 -0.66
C GLU A 402 9.76 13.24 -0.60
N VAL A 403 9.21 12.46 -1.51
CA VAL A 403 9.40 11.01 -1.53
C VAL A 403 9.88 10.60 -2.90
N ASN A 404 11.08 10.02 -2.94
CA ASN A 404 11.66 9.45 -4.15
C ASN A 404 11.47 7.93 -4.18
N ASP A 405 11.63 7.33 -5.37
CA ASP A 405 11.63 5.87 -5.51
C ASP A 405 12.68 5.23 -4.59
N GLY A 406 12.25 4.23 -3.81
CA GLY A 406 13.11 3.56 -2.83
C GLY A 406 13.32 4.33 -1.52
N ALA A 407 12.67 5.48 -1.31
CA ALA A 407 12.70 6.16 -0.02
C ALA A 407 12.14 5.26 1.10
N ILE A 408 12.81 5.29 2.25
CA ILE A 408 12.33 4.60 3.45
C ILE A 408 11.27 5.48 4.11
N VAL A 409 10.06 4.95 4.25
CA VAL A 409 8.93 5.64 4.88
C VAL A 409 8.30 4.79 5.96
N ARG A 410 7.66 5.45 6.92
CA ARG A 410 6.80 4.79 7.89
C ARG A 410 5.48 4.41 7.20
N ALA A 411 5.20 3.12 7.09
CA ALA A 411 3.94 2.63 6.52
C ALA A 411 3.30 1.55 7.38
N THR A 412 1.98 1.40 7.30
CA THR A 412 1.29 0.23 7.84
C THR A 412 1.80 -1.01 7.11
N MET A 413 1.86 -2.13 7.82
CA MET A 413 2.24 -3.39 7.19
C MET A 413 1.23 -3.76 6.09
N PRO A 414 1.69 -4.31 4.95
CA PRO A 414 0.78 -4.82 3.93
C PRO A 414 -0.18 -5.80 4.59
N LYS A 415 -1.48 -5.59 4.41
CA LYS A 415 -2.45 -6.62 4.79
C LYS A 415 -2.11 -7.88 3.99
N PRO A 416 -2.03 -9.07 4.62
CA PRO A 416 -1.88 -10.31 3.87
C PRO A 416 -2.99 -10.35 2.82
N THR A 417 -2.63 -10.66 1.57
CA THR A 417 -3.63 -10.88 0.52
C THR A 417 -4.60 -11.94 1.02
N GLU A 418 -5.87 -11.58 1.13
CA GLU A 418 -6.89 -12.53 1.56
C GLU A 418 -6.97 -13.62 0.49
N LEU A 419 -6.79 -14.88 0.90
CA LEU A 419 -6.89 -16.02 0.01
C LEU A 419 -8.30 -16.05 -0.57
N THR A 420 -8.43 -15.68 -1.86
CA THR A 420 -9.73 -15.60 -2.52
C THR A 420 -9.99 -16.92 -3.22
N ILE A 421 -10.80 -17.76 -2.60
CA ILE A 421 -11.23 -19.03 -3.18
C ILE A 421 -12.41 -18.74 -4.12
N MET A 422 -12.21 -18.98 -5.42
CA MET A 422 -13.21 -18.74 -6.44
C MET A 422 -14.22 -19.89 -6.50
N ALA A 423 -15.49 -19.52 -6.59
CA ALA A 423 -16.58 -20.48 -6.54
C ALA A 423 -16.72 -21.28 -7.86
N ASP A 424 -16.13 -20.84 -8.95
CA ASP A 424 -16.13 -21.46 -10.29
C ASP A 424 -14.82 -22.20 -10.62
N ALA A 425 -14.04 -22.56 -9.60
CA ALA A 425 -12.74 -23.23 -9.74
C ALA A 425 -12.70 -24.62 -9.10
N THR A 426 -11.72 -25.44 -9.52
CA THR A 426 -11.39 -26.75 -8.93
C THR A 426 -10.11 -26.65 -8.09
N TYR A 427 -10.10 -27.36 -6.95
CA TYR A 427 -8.95 -27.40 -6.06
C TYR A 427 -8.55 -28.85 -5.74
N VAL A 428 -7.27 -29.17 -5.91
CA VAL A 428 -6.68 -30.47 -5.54
C VAL A 428 -6.27 -30.35 -4.07
N LEU A 429 -7.27 -30.64 -3.22
CA LEU A 429 -7.45 -30.26 -1.80
C LEU A 429 -7.41 -28.73 -1.54
N ALA A 430 -8.52 -28.14 -1.05
CA ALA A 430 -8.60 -26.77 -0.50
C ALA A 430 -9.85 -26.52 0.38
N ALA A 431 -9.84 -25.37 1.06
CA ALA A 431 -10.72 -24.93 2.16
C ALA A 431 -12.04 -24.24 1.72
N HIS A 432 -12.73 -23.63 2.69
CA HIS A 432 -14.05 -22.99 2.59
C HIS A 432 -14.24 -22.12 1.32
N ARG A 433 -15.34 -22.35 0.57
CA ARG A 433 -15.82 -21.69 -0.69
C ARG A 433 -15.50 -22.39 -2.02
N ALA A 434 -14.63 -23.41 -2.05
CA ALA A 434 -14.39 -24.19 -3.27
C ALA A 434 -15.63 -25.02 -3.64
N LYS A 435 -16.17 -24.93 -4.86
CA LYS A 435 -17.30 -25.78 -5.28
C LYS A 435 -16.89 -27.17 -5.76
N HIS A 436 -15.66 -27.34 -6.24
CA HIS A 436 -15.13 -28.62 -6.71
C HIS A 436 -13.81 -28.95 -6.00
N ILE A 437 -13.81 -30.03 -5.22
CA ILE A 437 -12.66 -30.46 -4.42
C ILE A 437 -12.28 -31.88 -4.83
N VAL A 438 -11.03 -32.08 -5.23
CA VAL A 438 -10.50 -33.41 -5.59
C VAL A 438 -9.50 -33.86 -4.52
N ALA A 439 -9.90 -34.86 -3.73
CA ALA A 439 -9.08 -35.46 -2.68
C ALA A 439 -8.44 -36.76 -3.18
N LEU A 440 -7.17 -36.66 -3.60
CA LEU A 440 -6.38 -37.79 -4.07
C LEU A 440 -5.89 -38.63 -2.89
N ASN A 441 -6.13 -39.94 -2.93
CA ASN A 441 -5.53 -40.87 -1.98
C ASN A 441 -5.30 -42.25 -2.63
N ARG A 442 -4.40 -43.05 -2.06
CA ARG A 442 -3.98 -44.35 -2.65
C ARG A 442 -5.13 -45.36 -2.79
N SER A 443 -6.11 -45.33 -1.89
CA SER A 443 -7.15 -46.36 -1.77
C SER A 443 -8.52 -45.91 -2.30
N GLY A 444 -8.67 -44.67 -2.76
CA GLY A 444 -9.95 -44.09 -3.16
C GLY A 444 -10.94 -44.05 -1.98
N THR A 445 -12.07 -44.73 -2.14
CA THR A 445 -13.12 -44.87 -1.09
C THR A 445 -12.98 -46.15 -0.26
N THR A 446 -12.04 -47.03 -0.61
CA THR A 446 -11.83 -48.31 0.06
C THR A 446 -11.07 -48.11 1.39
N GLY A 447 -11.70 -48.44 2.52
CA GLY A 447 -11.06 -48.49 3.85
C GLY A 447 -11.38 -47.36 4.85
N CYS A 448 -12.00 -46.25 4.42
CA CYS A 448 -12.40 -45.13 5.30
C CYS A 448 -13.83 -44.63 4.97
N ALA A 449 -14.74 -45.55 4.67
CA ALA A 449 -16.03 -45.21 4.06
C ALA A 449 -16.91 -44.28 4.93
N GLN A 450 -16.91 -44.44 6.25
CA GLN A 450 -17.74 -43.62 7.14
C GLN A 450 -17.20 -42.18 7.30
N ASP A 451 -15.90 -42.01 7.54
CA ASP A 451 -15.30 -40.67 7.68
C ASP A 451 -15.35 -39.87 6.36
N LEU A 452 -15.17 -40.55 5.23
CA LEU A 452 -15.26 -39.92 3.91
C LEU A 452 -16.70 -39.54 3.50
N VAL A 453 -17.71 -40.19 4.07
CA VAL A 453 -19.13 -39.83 3.90
C VAL A 453 -19.47 -38.64 4.80
N ALA A 454 -18.99 -38.62 6.05
CA ALA A 454 -19.17 -37.48 6.94
C ALA A 454 -18.51 -36.21 6.37
N LEU A 455 -17.29 -36.34 5.84
CA LEU A 455 -16.57 -35.25 5.20
C LEU A 455 -17.27 -34.76 3.92
N GLU A 456 -17.78 -35.67 3.09
CA GLU A 456 -18.57 -35.31 1.90
C GLU A 456 -19.83 -34.53 2.27
N ALA A 457 -20.59 -35.00 3.28
CA ALA A 457 -21.77 -34.30 3.77
C ALA A 457 -21.44 -32.91 4.35
N GLU A 458 -20.27 -32.74 4.97
CA GLU A 458 -19.80 -31.44 5.45
C GLU A 458 -19.49 -30.47 4.31
N PHE A 459 -18.85 -30.94 3.24
CA PHE A 459 -18.62 -30.12 2.05
C PHE A 459 -19.92 -29.78 1.31
N GLU A 460 -20.86 -30.74 1.20
CA GLU A 460 -22.16 -30.51 0.56
C GLU A 460 -23.00 -29.45 1.28
N LYS A 461 -22.97 -29.40 2.62
CA LYS A 461 -23.61 -28.32 3.41
C LYS A 461 -23.12 -26.92 3.02
N HIS A 462 -21.90 -26.82 2.51
CA HIS A 462 -21.28 -25.57 2.07
C HIS A 462 -21.36 -25.37 0.54
N GLY A 463 -22.15 -26.19 -0.16
CA GLY A 463 -22.35 -26.12 -1.60
C GLY A 463 -21.16 -26.63 -2.43
N ALA A 464 -20.29 -27.44 -1.82
CA ALA A 464 -19.11 -28.02 -2.45
C ALA A 464 -19.29 -29.51 -2.73
N LYS A 465 -18.71 -29.99 -3.83
CA LYS A 465 -18.68 -31.41 -4.19
C LYS A 465 -17.27 -31.98 -4.02
N LEU A 466 -17.19 -33.07 -3.26
CA LEU A 466 -15.95 -33.80 -2.97
C LEU A 466 -15.78 -35.02 -3.88
N TYR A 467 -14.74 -35.01 -4.70
CA TYR A 467 -14.32 -36.14 -5.54
C TYR A 467 -13.18 -36.89 -4.85
N LYS A 468 -13.27 -38.23 -4.79
CA LYS A 468 -12.34 -39.09 -4.03
C LYS A 468 -11.68 -40.16 -4.90
N PRO A 469 -11.01 -39.81 -6.02
CA PRO A 469 -10.43 -40.81 -6.91
C PRO A 469 -9.22 -41.49 -6.26
N ALA A 470 -9.06 -42.79 -6.53
CA ALA A 470 -7.87 -43.55 -6.15
C ALA A 470 -6.68 -43.09 -7.01
N CYS A 471 -5.72 -42.41 -6.40
CA CYS A 471 -4.51 -41.93 -7.05
C CYS A 471 -3.35 -41.92 -6.05
N ASP A 472 -2.31 -42.71 -6.34
CA ASP A 472 -1.02 -42.58 -5.65
C ASP A 472 -0.24 -41.44 -6.31
N VAL A 473 0.01 -40.37 -5.58
CA VAL A 473 0.72 -39.19 -6.10
C VAL A 473 2.17 -39.49 -6.49
N THR A 474 2.74 -40.60 -6.01
CA THR A 474 4.10 -41.04 -6.37
C THR A 474 4.18 -41.74 -7.73
N ASP A 475 3.02 -42.05 -8.34
CA ASP A 475 2.88 -42.62 -9.68
C ASP A 475 2.55 -41.49 -10.67
N GLU A 476 3.56 -41.04 -11.41
CA GLU A 476 3.43 -39.93 -12.36
C GLU A 476 2.35 -40.18 -13.42
N ALA A 477 2.26 -41.42 -13.93
CA ALA A 477 1.30 -41.76 -14.98
C ALA A 477 -0.14 -41.65 -14.45
N ARG A 478 -0.40 -42.09 -13.21
CA ARG A 478 -1.71 -41.93 -12.57
C ARG A 478 -2.06 -40.46 -12.32
N VAL A 479 -1.11 -39.64 -11.89
CA VAL A 479 -1.33 -38.20 -11.69
C VAL A 479 -1.69 -37.51 -13.01
N ARG A 480 -1.02 -37.86 -14.12
CA ARG A 480 -1.35 -37.36 -15.47
C ARG A 480 -2.72 -37.80 -15.96
N GLN A 481 -3.10 -39.06 -15.71
CA GLN A 481 -4.45 -39.53 -16.00
C GLN A 481 -5.50 -38.74 -15.20
N MET A 482 -5.21 -38.45 -13.93
CA MET A 482 -6.09 -37.67 -13.08
C MET A 482 -6.25 -36.22 -13.57
N ALA A 483 -5.16 -35.59 -14.01
CA ALA A 483 -5.23 -34.26 -14.60
C ALA A 483 -6.06 -34.23 -15.88
N THR A 484 -5.92 -35.25 -16.73
CA THR A 484 -6.75 -35.41 -17.94
C THR A 484 -8.23 -35.55 -17.59
N TRP A 485 -8.54 -36.36 -16.57
CA TRP A 485 -9.91 -36.52 -16.08
C TRP A 485 -10.47 -35.21 -15.50
N CYS A 486 -9.70 -34.49 -14.69
CA CYS A 486 -10.10 -33.19 -14.15
C CYS A 486 -10.41 -32.20 -15.29
N ALA A 487 -9.52 -32.08 -16.28
CA ALA A 487 -9.71 -31.16 -17.41
C ALA A 487 -10.96 -31.48 -18.25
N ALA A 488 -11.36 -32.75 -18.34
CA ALA A 488 -12.54 -33.17 -19.10
C ALA A 488 -13.86 -33.04 -18.33
N ASN A 489 -13.83 -33.06 -16.99
CA ASN A 489 -15.03 -33.20 -16.16
C ASN A 489 -15.28 -32.02 -15.22
N LEU A 490 -14.28 -31.19 -14.96
CA LEU A 490 -14.31 -30.14 -13.93
C LEU A 490 -13.83 -28.79 -14.49
N PRO A 491 -14.18 -27.66 -13.85
CA PRO A 491 -13.55 -26.37 -14.12
C PRO A 491 -12.02 -26.41 -13.89
N PRO A 492 -11.27 -25.43 -14.39
CA PRO A 492 -9.82 -25.38 -14.22
C PRO A 492 -9.34 -25.53 -12.79
N VAL A 493 -8.21 -26.22 -12.62
CA VAL A 493 -7.54 -26.38 -11.33
C VAL A 493 -6.81 -25.08 -10.98
N ARG A 494 -7.29 -24.38 -9.96
CA ARG A 494 -6.72 -23.10 -9.50
C ARG A 494 -5.94 -23.21 -8.19
N GLY A 495 -6.01 -24.34 -7.50
CA GLY A 495 -5.15 -24.55 -6.34
C GLY A 495 -4.80 -25.99 -6.04
N ILE A 496 -3.63 -26.16 -5.42
CA ILE A 496 -3.05 -27.43 -4.99
C ILE A 496 -2.70 -27.34 -3.51
N ILE A 497 -3.18 -28.27 -2.69
CA ILE A 497 -2.65 -28.54 -1.35
C ILE A 497 -1.98 -29.91 -1.38
N GLN A 498 -0.64 -29.92 -1.31
CA GLN A 498 0.12 -31.14 -1.20
C GLN A 498 0.30 -31.52 0.27
N SER A 499 -0.56 -32.44 0.72
CA SER A 499 -0.58 -32.99 2.08
C SER A 499 -0.17 -34.47 2.16
N ALA A 500 0.15 -35.11 1.03
CA ALA A 500 0.44 -36.53 1.00
C ALA A 500 1.68 -36.88 1.82
N ALA A 501 1.52 -37.80 2.77
CA ALA A 501 2.58 -38.31 3.62
C ALA A 501 2.42 -39.80 3.88
N SER A 502 3.54 -40.49 4.14
CA SER A 502 3.57 -41.85 4.66
C SER A 502 4.55 -41.90 5.83
N PHE A 503 4.12 -42.51 6.92
CA PHE A 503 4.89 -42.62 8.15
C PHE A 503 5.44 -44.05 8.28
N VAL A 504 6.76 -44.18 8.39
CA VAL A 504 7.46 -45.45 8.56
C VAL A 504 8.47 -45.27 9.68
N ASP A 505 7.96 -44.95 10.87
CA ASP A 505 8.76 -44.50 12.02
C ASP A 505 9.63 -45.64 12.56
N LYS A 506 10.95 -45.49 12.39
CA LYS A 506 12.00 -46.40 12.84
C LYS A 506 13.29 -45.61 13.07
N VAL A 507 14.06 -45.97 14.09
CA VAL A 507 15.44 -45.47 14.22
C VAL A 507 16.25 -45.84 12.98
N LEU A 508 17.21 -45.00 12.60
CA LEU A 508 17.97 -45.16 11.36
C LEU A 508 18.65 -46.52 11.24
N GLU A 509 19.15 -47.07 12.35
CA GLU A 509 19.77 -48.40 12.40
C GLU A 509 18.82 -49.51 11.89
N ASN A 510 17.51 -49.36 12.11
CA ASN A 510 16.47 -50.31 11.69
C ASN A 510 15.73 -49.85 10.40
N MET A 511 16.19 -48.77 9.77
CA MET A 511 15.57 -48.20 8.58
C MET A 511 16.19 -48.80 7.31
N THR A 512 15.48 -49.72 6.67
CA THR A 512 15.88 -50.20 5.33
C THR A 512 15.69 -49.10 4.28
N GLY A 513 16.44 -49.18 3.18
CA GLY A 513 16.29 -48.24 2.06
C GLY A 513 14.86 -48.21 1.49
N GLN A 514 14.16 -49.36 1.50
CA GLN A 514 12.76 -49.44 1.10
C GLN A 514 11.83 -48.66 2.04
N ASN A 515 11.98 -48.83 3.36
CA ASN A 515 11.20 -48.11 4.37
C ASN A 515 11.45 -46.60 4.26
N PHE A 516 12.71 -46.21 4.07
CA PHE A 516 13.11 -44.82 3.88
C PHE A 516 12.42 -44.21 2.65
N ASN A 517 12.53 -44.88 1.50
CA ASN A 517 11.95 -44.41 0.25
C ASN A 517 10.42 -44.35 0.33
N GLN A 518 9.76 -45.32 0.97
CA GLN A 518 8.31 -45.30 1.16
C GLN A 518 7.83 -44.02 1.88
N GLY A 519 8.61 -43.55 2.87
CA GLY A 519 8.29 -42.33 3.61
C GLY A 519 8.64 -41.03 2.88
N VAL A 520 9.69 -41.03 2.06
CA VAL A 520 10.18 -39.83 1.33
C VAL A 520 9.35 -39.55 0.08
N ARG A 521 9.01 -40.58 -0.70
CA ARG A 521 8.43 -40.43 -2.04
C ARG A 521 7.14 -39.61 -2.09
N PRO A 522 6.18 -39.73 -1.15
CA PRO A 522 4.95 -38.91 -1.18
C PRO A 522 5.24 -37.40 -1.13
N ARG A 523 6.24 -36.98 -0.34
CA ARG A 523 6.60 -35.56 -0.19
C ARG A 523 7.57 -35.07 -1.26
N ARG A 524 8.44 -35.94 -1.78
CA ARG A 524 9.36 -35.61 -2.87
C ARG A 524 8.70 -35.77 -4.24
N ASP A 525 8.61 -37.02 -4.69
CA ASP A 525 8.08 -37.39 -6.01
C ASP A 525 6.63 -36.93 -6.14
N GLY A 526 5.82 -37.09 -5.09
CA GLY A 526 4.43 -36.63 -5.10
C GLY A 526 4.29 -35.11 -5.27
N THR A 527 5.15 -34.31 -4.63
CA THR A 527 5.15 -32.85 -4.84
C THR A 527 5.49 -32.51 -6.28
N LEU A 528 6.56 -33.11 -6.84
CA LEU A 528 6.97 -32.87 -8.22
C LEU A 528 5.90 -33.31 -9.23
N ASN A 529 5.36 -34.51 -9.07
CA ASN A 529 4.36 -35.07 -9.99
C ASN A 529 3.10 -34.21 -10.02
N VAL A 530 2.57 -33.85 -8.84
CA VAL A 530 1.36 -33.02 -8.75
C VAL A 530 1.64 -31.62 -9.28
N TYR A 531 2.72 -30.98 -8.84
CA TYR A 531 3.04 -29.63 -9.28
C TYR A 531 3.28 -29.56 -10.79
N ASN A 532 4.16 -30.39 -11.35
CA ASN A 532 4.50 -30.35 -12.77
C ASN A 532 3.32 -30.71 -13.68
N THR A 533 2.35 -31.48 -13.18
CA THR A 533 1.18 -31.89 -13.97
C THR A 533 0.06 -30.84 -13.92
N PHE A 534 -0.17 -30.21 -12.78
CA PHE A 534 -1.27 -29.26 -12.59
C PHE A 534 -0.84 -27.77 -12.69
N ALA A 535 0.47 -27.49 -12.80
CA ALA A 535 0.98 -26.16 -13.09
C ALA A 535 0.43 -25.65 -14.42
N SER A 536 -0.23 -24.49 -14.38
CA SER A 536 -0.80 -23.81 -15.54
C SER A 536 -0.96 -22.31 -15.24
N ASP A 537 -1.20 -21.50 -16.27
CA ASP A 537 -1.44 -20.05 -16.12
C ASP A 537 -2.72 -19.72 -15.33
N GLN A 538 -3.58 -20.71 -15.08
CA GLN A 538 -4.80 -20.58 -14.29
C GLN A 538 -4.61 -21.01 -12.83
N LEU A 539 -3.44 -21.57 -12.49
CA LEU A 539 -3.11 -21.90 -11.11
C LEU A 539 -2.89 -20.60 -10.34
N GLU A 540 -3.49 -20.51 -9.15
CA GLU A 540 -3.43 -19.34 -8.27
C GLU A 540 -2.70 -19.66 -6.96
N HIS A 541 -2.78 -20.89 -6.45
CA HIS A 541 -2.19 -21.24 -5.15
C HIS A 541 -1.60 -22.65 -5.08
N VAL A 542 -0.41 -22.78 -4.48
CA VAL A 542 0.21 -24.05 -4.11
C VAL A 542 0.57 -24.01 -2.63
N VAL A 543 0.03 -24.94 -1.86
CA VAL A 543 0.32 -25.06 -0.43
C VAL A 543 0.98 -26.40 -0.16
N LEU A 544 2.16 -26.36 0.42
CA LEU A 544 2.94 -27.53 0.81
C LEU A 544 2.81 -27.69 2.32
N LEU A 545 2.11 -28.74 2.77
CA LEU A 545 1.98 -29.01 4.21
C LEU A 545 3.22 -29.75 4.71
N SER A 546 4.22 -29.01 5.17
CA SER A 546 5.42 -29.53 5.82
C SER A 546 5.19 -29.72 7.33
N SER A 547 6.25 -29.91 8.11
CA SER A 547 6.17 -30.09 9.55
C SER A 547 7.33 -29.43 10.27
N ALA A 548 7.09 -28.95 11.50
CA ALA A 548 8.15 -28.52 12.40
C ALA A 548 9.22 -29.61 12.63
N ALA A 549 8.86 -30.89 12.45
CA ALA A 549 9.82 -32.00 12.45
C ALA A 549 10.93 -31.76 11.42
N GLY A 550 10.60 -31.32 10.19
CA GLY A 550 11.59 -31.01 9.15
C GLY A 550 12.68 -30.04 9.62
N VAL A 551 12.32 -29.07 10.47
CA VAL A 551 13.21 -28.04 11.03
C VAL A 551 13.95 -28.52 12.28
N LEU A 552 13.24 -29.18 13.20
CA LEU A 552 13.74 -29.52 14.54
C LEU A 552 14.42 -30.89 14.62
N GLY A 553 14.09 -31.83 13.74
CA GLY A 553 14.48 -33.24 13.85
C GLY A 553 13.55 -34.06 14.74
N GLY A 554 12.98 -35.16 14.24
CA GLY A 554 12.27 -36.16 15.04
C GLY A 554 13.02 -37.49 15.10
N LYS A 555 13.32 -38.02 16.30
CA LYS A 555 13.90 -39.37 16.44
C LYS A 555 12.93 -40.41 15.83
N GLY A 556 13.45 -41.37 15.08
CA GLY A 556 12.68 -42.37 14.34
C GLY A 556 12.14 -41.90 12.99
N GLN A 557 12.31 -40.62 12.64
CA GLN A 557 11.60 -39.98 11.54
C GLN A 557 12.51 -39.50 10.41
N THR A 558 13.65 -40.16 10.19
CA THR A 558 14.65 -39.77 9.18
C THR A 558 14.03 -39.61 7.78
N HIS A 559 13.15 -40.52 7.37
CA HIS A 559 12.41 -40.45 6.11
C HIS A 559 11.49 -39.21 6.03
N TYR A 560 10.69 -38.98 7.08
CA TYR A 560 9.71 -37.90 7.14
C TYR A 560 10.39 -36.52 7.14
N ASN A 561 11.48 -36.38 7.90
CA ASN A 561 12.26 -35.15 8.00
C ASN A 561 12.96 -34.83 6.67
N THR A 562 13.45 -35.85 5.98
CA THR A 562 14.04 -35.73 4.64
C THR A 562 12.99 -35.22 3.63
N GLY A 563 11.79 -35.80 3.62
CA GLY A 563 10.71 -35.38 2.73
C GLY A 563 10.21 -33.95 3.01
N ASN A 564 10.10 -33.57 4.28
CA ASN A 564 9.75 -32.19 4.66
C ASN A 564 10.81 -31.18 4.21
N ALA A 565 12.10 -31.52 4.38
CA ALA A 565 13.20 -30.66 3.93
C ALA A 565 13.23 -30.48 2.41
N PHE A 566 12.81 -31.49 1.64
CA PHE A 566 12.58 -31.33 0.20
C PHE A 566 11.51 -30.27 -0.08
N GLN A 567 10.33 -30.38 0.54
CA GLN A 567 9.22 -29.43 0.32
C GLN A 567 9.59 -28.01 0.77
N GLU A 568 10.37 -27.86 1.85
CA GLU A 568 10.94 -26.58 2.26
C GLU A 568 11.81 -25.96 1.16
N GLY A 569 12.73 -26.74 0.58
CA GLY A 569 13.58 -26.25 -0.50
C GLY A 569 12.82 -25.96 -1.79
N PHE A 570 11.87 -26.82 -2.13
CA PHE A 570 11.04 -26.65 -3.31
C PHE A 570 10.21 -25.36 -3.22
N GLY A 571 9.52 -25.13 -2.10
CA GLY A 571 8.74 -23.89 -1.93
C GLY A 571 9.61 -22.64 -1.92
N LEU A 572 10.81 -22.68 -1.34
CA LEU A 572 11.75 -21.55 -1.38
C LEU A 572 12.22 -21.22 -2.81
N GLN A 573 12.52 -22.25 -3.61
CA GLN A 573 12.91 -22.08 -5.01
C GLN A 573 11.76 -21.47 -5.82
N GLU A 574 10.55 -21.99 -5.65
CA GLU A 574 9.37 -21.50 -6.37
C GLU A 574 9.04 -20.02 -6.05
N VAL A 575 9.16 -19.62 -4.79
CA VAL A 575 8.98 -18.22 -4.36
C VAL A 575 10.08 -17.32 -4.91
N ALA A 576 11.34 -17.77 -4.91
CA ALA A 576 12.44 -16.98 -5.47
C ALA A 576 12.24 -16.73 -6.98
N GLU A 577 11.86 -17.77 -7.74
CA GLU A 577 11.57 -17.64 -9.17
C GLU A 577 10.37 -16.73 -9.46
N GLN A 578 9.32 -16.77 -8.62
CA GLN A 578 8.18 -15.83 -8.71
C GLN A 578 8.65 -14.37 -8.57
N VAL A 579 9.49 -14.07 -7.58
CA VAL A 579 9.97 -12.71 -7.32
C VAL A 579 10.88 -12.21 -8.44
N THR A 580 11.77 -13.06 -8.96
CA THR A 580 12.76 -12.65 -9.97
C THR A 580 12.16 -12.54 -11.38
N SER A 581 11.26 -13.46 -11.75
CA SER A 581 10.71 -13.49 -13.12
C SER A 581 9.42 -12.68 -13.27
N GLY A 582 8.61 -12.53 -12.21
CA GLY A 582 7.28 -11.93 -12.29
C GLY A 582 6.30 -12.68 -13.20
N LEU A 583 6.67 -13.85 -13.72
CA LEU A 583 5.95 -14.61 -14.75
C LEU A 583 5.01 -15.68 -14.18
N LYS A 584 5.16 -16.04 -12.91
CA LYS A 584 4.32 -17.05 -12.26
C LYS A 584 3.01 -16.43 -11.75
N THR A 585 1.90 -17.04 -12.11
CA THR A 585 0.53 -16.57 -11.81
C THR A 585 0.03 -17.00 -10.43
N HIS A 586 0.71 -17.96 -9.78
CA HIS A 586 0.33 -18.49 -8.47
C HIS A 586 1.27 -18.09 -7.33
N PHE A 587 0.76 -18.21 -6.10
CA PHE A 587 1.49 -18.09 -4.84
C PHE A 587 1.84 -19.46 -4.24
N THR A 588 3.05 -19.63 -3.69
CA THR A 588 3.47 -20.87 -3.01
C THR A 588 3.69 -20.64 -1.51
N ALA A 589 3.02 -21.41 -0.64
CA ALA A 589 3.21 -21.38 0.81
C ALA A 589 3.65 -22.73 1.38
N ILE A 590 4.53 -22.68 2.38
CA ILE A 590 4.91 -23.84 3.18
C ILE A 590 4.31 -23.65 4.58
N LEU A 591 3.48 -24.59 5.00
CA LEU A 591 2.90 -24.61 6.35
C LEU A 591 3.58 -25.71 7.16
N SER A 592 4.42 -25.31 8.12
CA SER A 592 5.02 -26.24 9.08
C SER A 592 4.06 -26.46 10.25
N CYS A 593 3.24 -27.51 10.17
CA CYS A 593 2.29 -27.80 11.24
C CYS A 593 2.98 -28.49 12.45
N PHE A 594 2.58 -28.08 13.65
CA PHE A 594 2.72 -28.91 14.85
C PHE A 594 1.51 -29.86 14.86
N SER A 595 1.74 -31.13 14.57
CA SER A 595 0.76 -32.16 14.89
C SER A 595 0.74 -32.30 16.41
N TYR A 596 -0.14 -31.57 17.09
CA TYR A 596 -0.58 -31.98 18.41
C TYR A 596 -1.36 -33.27 18.21
N GLY A 597 -0.73 -34.40 18.56
CA GLY A 597 -1.44 -35.66 18.72
C GLY A 597 -2.39 -35.50 19.89
N GLY A 598 -3.69 -35.43 19.57
CA GLY A 598 -4.80 -35.66 20.48
C GLY A 598 -5.46 -36.96 20.07
#